data_AF-E1QRW7-F1
#
_entry.id   AF-E1QRW7-F1
#
_cell.length_a   1.000
_cell.length_b   1.000
_cell.length_c   1.000
_cell.angle_alpha   90.00
_cell.angle_beta   90.00
_cell.angle_gamma   90.00
#
_symmetry.space_group_name_H-M   'P 1'
#
loop_
_entity.id
_entity.type
_entity.pdbx_description
1 polymer ?
#
loop_
_entity_poly.entity_id
_entity_poly.type
_entity_poly.pdbx_seq_one_letter_code
_entity_poly.pdbx_strand_id
1 'polypeptide(L)'
;MLNSKLNAKGQTSAIEVAIIIPAIIIAIIVFIALIPNYSYSAGSEVNTFQLNAMAQSLLQYIITNPGNPQNWGLNASQLAAFGLAQPNQPYNLDPFKVLALTYWDYQNGINPLPPPSETTAICQVPQSSSGFFGYLNSLNITGLYITDYFILIPTTLSKASLNYNNVKEMLGLGNNYDFKLMIYPVFNVIVTNNTSTNTVTVQVTRFNTNPQQPVPNATVQITYTIMYYSTTSGNKFSFAICAGTSPPETTNNNGIATFNMATLSCTSTTGNLTVNHPYISNASSIYIDAYASISGIGDHGYLIWPNNITIPLLMVMILPNNTNMNSILFIDPSALNTTCLEIIYNNTGKKSLGLRVMAIYKSVYGYVFQETNFTLNPANGNSQQSYPVPCTTTYPGNGNPNSGQKSSVCYWNVPSSPMFLIVTVYRNSQGQAGSVPKSQILVIPYGISPQFYLSNRIIVFGKSIKNAPVGTATSLVYIGDSAYYATLYLYYGGNVFGPIG
;
A
#
# COMPACT_ATOMS: atom_id res chain seq x y z
N MET A 1 -93.75 44.03 -7.55
CA MET A 1 -94.23 42.63 -7.44
C MET A 1 -93.61 41.85 -8.59
N LEU A 2 -92.43 41.26 -8.39
CA LEU A 2 -91.79 40.45 -9.43
C LEU A 2 -92.22 38.99 -9.30
N ASN A 3 -92.78 38.49 -10.40
CA ASN A 3 -93.27 37.15 -10.63
C ASN A 3 -92.22 36.06 -10.39
N SER A 4 -92.64 35.02 -9.69
CA SER A 4 -92.00 33.70 -9.71
C SER A 4 -92.34 32.97 -11.03
N LYS A 5 -91.33 32.52 -11.78
CA LYS A 5 -91.41 31.26 -12.54
C LYS A 5 -90.02 30.62 -12.62
N LEU A 6 -89.83 29.57 -11.82
CA LEU A 6 -88.89 28.49 -12.07
C LEU A 6 -89.41 27.66 -13.25
N ASN A 7 -88.63 27.57 -14.32
CA ASN A 7 -88.30 26.34 -15.06
C ASN A 7 -87.75 26.69 -16.45
N ALA A 8 -86.43 26.62 -16.59
CA ALA A 8 -85.80 26.28 -17.86
C ALA A 8 -84.62 25.36 -17.53
N LYS A 9 -84.78 24.08 -17.86
CA LYS A 9 -83.69 23.12 -17.99
C LYS A 9 -82.62 23.77 -18.88
N GLY A 10 -81.42 23.99 -18.35
CA GLY A 10 -80.27 24.37 -19.15
C GLY A 10 -79.98 23.24 -20.12
N GLN A 11 -80.47 23.35 -21.35
CA GLN A 11 -79.91 22.61 -22.47
C GLN A 11 -78.49 23.14 -22.64
N THR A 12 -77.50 22.35 -22.22
CA THR A 12 -76.11 22.54 -22.65
C THR A 12 -76.12 22.71 -24.16
N SER A 13 -75.63 23.85 -24.62
CA SER A 13 -75.52 24.13 -26.04
C SER A 13 -74.64 23.05 -26.67
N ALA A 14 -75.00 22.54 -27.84
CA ALA A 14 -74.19 21.56 -28.57
C ALA A 14 -72.74 22.06 -28.77
N ILE A 15 -72.53 23.38 -28.75
CA ILE A 15 -71.23 24.04 -28.83
C ILE A 15 -70.44 23.89 -27.51
N GLU A 16 -71.07 23.99 -26.34
CA GLU A 16 -70.39 23.75 -25.05
C GLU A 16 -69.94 22.29 -24.92
N VAL A 17 -70.80 21.34 -25.31
CA VAL A 17 -70.43 19.92 -25.31
C VAL A 17 -69.31 19.63 -26.33
N ALA A 18 -69.35 20.28 -27.49
CA ALA A 18 -68.32 20.15 -28.53
C ALA A 18 -66.96 20.73 -28.15
N ILE A 19 -66.88 21.62 -27.15
CA ILE A 19 -65.61 22.19 -26.65
C ILE A 19 -65.13 21.42 -25.41
N ILE A 20 -66.04 21.05 -24.50
CA ILE A 20 -65.70 20.39 -23.24
C ILE A 20 -65.15 18.98 -23.48
N ILE A 21 -65.76 18.20 -24.38
CA ILE A 21 -65.33 16.82 -24.64
C ILE A 21 -63.89 16.75 -25.19
N PRO A 22 -63.50 17.52 -26.22
CA PRO A 22 -62.12 17.53 -26.70
C PRO A 22 -61.13 18.03 -25.65
N ALA A 23 -61.49 19.05 -24.86
CA ALA A 23 -60.61 19.57 -23.81
C ALA A 23 -60.32 18.52 -22.73
N ILE A 24 -61.34 17.76 -22.31
CA ILE A 24 -61.19 16.65 -21.36
C ILE A 24 -60.35 15.52 -21.97
N ILE A 25 -60.59 15.17 -23.24
CA ILE A 25 -59.81 14.12 -23.93
C ILE A 25 -58.34 14.54 -24.03
N ILE A 26 -58.04 15.78 -24.39
CA ILE A 26 -56.66 16.30 -24.46
C ILE A 26 -56.02 16.28 -23.06
N ALA A 27 -56.74 16.72 -22.02
CA ALA A 27 -56.24 16.70 -20.65
C ALA A 27 -55.93 15.26 -20.18
N ILE A 28 -56.79 14.29 -20.51
CA ILE A 28 -56.58 12.87 -20.20
C ILE A 28 -55.39 12.32 -20.99
N ILE A 29 -55.23 12.66 -22.27
CA ILE A 29 -54.07 12.23 -23.09
C ILE A 29 -52.77 12.79 -22.51
N VAL A 30 -52.75 14.07 -22.13
CA VAL A 30 -51.59 14.71 -21.49
C VAL A 30 -51.29 14.05 -20.14
N PHE A 31 -52.32 13.76 -19.34
CA PHE A 31 -52.15 13.10 -18.04
C PHE A 31 -51.62 11.67 -18.19
N ILE A 32 -52.16 10.88 -19.12
CA ILE A 32 -51.68 9.53 -19.45
C ILE A 32 -50.25 9.57 -20.01
N ALA A 33 -49.87 10.58 -20.78
CA ALA A 33 -48.51 10.74 -21.30
C ALA A 33 -47.49 11.13 -20.22
N LEU A 34 -47.92 11.80 -19.14
CA LEU A 34 -47.06 12.26 -18.04
C LEU A 34 -46.92 11.23 -16.90
N ILE A 35 -47.92 10.38 -16.65
CA ILE A 35 -47.90 9.34 -15.59
C ILE A 35 -46.69 8.39 -15.69
N PRO A 36 -46.31 7.84 -16.87
CA PRO A 36 -45.15 6.98 -16.98
C PRO A 36 -43.91 7.71 -16.44
N ASN A 37 -43.68 8.94 -16.88
CA ASN A 37 -42.49 9.72 -16.53
C ASN A 37 -42.39 10.07 -15.03
N TYR A 38 -43.52 10.31 -14.35
CA TYR A 38 -43.54 10.61 -12.91
C TYR A 38 -43.39 9.37 -12.02
N SER A 39 -43.93 8.23 -12.46
CA SER A 39 -43.85 6.97 -11.70
C SER A 39 -42.44 6.37 -11.76
N TYR A 40 -41.75 6.53 -12.91
CA TYR A 40 -40.39 6.06 -13.10
C TYR A 40 -39.38 6.82 -12.22
N SER A 41 -39.49 8.14 -12.06
CA SER A 41 -38.53 8.90 -11.23
C SER A 41 -38.66 8.52 -9.75
N ALA A 42 -39.89 8.51 -9.21
CA ALA A 42 -40.14 8.19 -7.81
C ALA A 42 -39.72 6.76 -7.43
N GLY A 43 -39.96 5.77 -8.30
CA GLY A 43 -39.50 4.39 -8.08
C GLY A 43 -37.98 4.24 -8.17
N SER A 44 -37.33 4.95 -9.10
CA SER A 44 -35.87 4.93 -9.25
C SER A 44 -35.15 5.61 -8.07
N GLU A 45 -35.72 6.69 -7.53
CA GLU A 45 -35.17 7.43 -6.41
C GLU A 45 -35.23 6.60 -5.12
N VAL A 46 -36.36 5.98 -4.82
CA VAL A 46 -36.50 5.08 -3.65
C VAL A 46 -35.52 3.90 -3.72
N ASN A 47 -35.36 3.29 -4.90
CA ASN A 47 -34.39 2.21 -5.11
C ASN A 47 -32.94 2.69 -4.92
N THR A 48 -32.62 3.91 -5.32
CA THR A 48 -31.28 4.50 -5.13
C THR A 48 -31.00 4.81 -3.65
N PHE A 49 -31.99 5.32 -2.91
CA PHE A 49 -31.86 5.53 -1.46
C PHE A 49 -31.64 4.22 -0.70
N GLN A 50 -32.37 3.15 -1.07
CA GLN A 50 -32.20 1.84 -0.47
C GLN A 50 -30.80 1.24 -0.76
N LEU A 51 -30.32 1.36 -1.99
CA LEU A 51 -28.97 0.94 -2.36
C LEU A 51 -27.88 1.70 -1.61
N ASN A 52 -28.04 3.02 -1.43
CA ASN A 52 -27.11 3.83 -0.63
C ASN A 52 -27.13 3.46 0.85
N ALA A 53 -28.31 3.22 1.44
CA ALA A 53 -28.43 2.78 2.82
C ALA A 53 -27.79 1.40 3.04
N MET A 54 -27.96 0.48 2.09
CA MET A 54 -27.31 -0.83 2.11
C MET A 54 -25.80 -0.71 1.97
N ALA A 55 -25.31 0.11 1.03
CA ALA A 55 -23.88 0.38 0.88
C ALA A 55 -23.29 0.98 2.16
N GLN A 56 -23.99 1.89 2.82
CA GLN A 56 -23.55 2.48 4.10
C GLN A 56 -23.48 1.45 5.22
N SER A 57 -24.49 0.60 5.35
CA SER A 57 -24.51 -0.47 6.36
C SER A 57 -23.38 -1.48 6.14
N LEU A 58 -23.15 -1.89 4.88
CA LEU A 58 -22.07 -2.80 4.52
C LEU A 58 -20.70 -2.18 4.74
N LEU A 59 -20.49 -0.94 4.30
CA LEU A 59 -19.23 -0.24 4.52
C LEU A 59 -18.96 -0.11 6.02
N GLN A 60 -19.96 0.30 6.80
CA GLN A 60 -19.87 0.41 8.26
C GLN A 60 -19.47 -0.94 8.88
N TYR A 61 -20.10 -2.03 8.46
CA TYR A 61 -19.72 -3.37 8.91
C TYR A 61 -18.26 -3.71 8.55
N ILE A 62 -17.85 -3.48 7.31
CA ILE A 62 -16.49 -3.77 6.82
C ILE A 62 -15.43 -2.98 7.64
N ILE A 63 -15.65 -1.70 7.93
CA ILE A 63 -14.65 -0.84 8.58
C ILE A 63 -14.71 -0.86 10.12
N THR A 64 -15.70 -1.53 10.72
CA THR A 64 -15.81 -1.66 12.19
C THR A 64 -15.71 -3.10 12.70
N ASN A 65 -15.90 -4.09 11.83
CA ASN A 65 -15.74 -5.50 12.17
C ASN A 65 -14.30 -5.97 11.89
N PRO A 66 -13.62 -6.67 12.82
CA PRO A 66 -12.31 -7.25 12.58
C PRO A 66 -12.32 -8.50 11.70
N GLY A 67 -13.49 -9.06 11.39
CA GLY A 67 -13.61 -10.35 10.71
C GLY A 67 -13.25 -11.54 11.61
N ASN A 68 -13.33 -12.74 11.03
CA ASN A 68 -13.08 -14.00 11.72
C ASN A 68 -12.29 -14.96 10.82
N PRO A 69 -11.12 -15.47 11.24
CA PRO A 69 -10.38 -15.09 12.45
C PRO A 69 -9.90 -13.63 12.38
N GLN A 70 -9.72 -12.97 13.53
CA GLN A 70 -9.41 -11.54 13.59
C GLN A 70 -8.14 -11.12 12.84
N ASN A 71 -7.20 -12.05 12.62
CA ASN A 71 -5.90 -11.85 11.96
C ASN A 71 -5.84 -12.44 10.54
N TRP A 72 -6.99 -12.60 9.87
CA TRP A 72 -7.07 -13.23 8.55
C TRP A 72 -6.23 -12.55 7.45
N GLY A 73 -5.79 -11.29 7.64
CA GLY A 73 -4.92 -10.58 6.69
C GLY A 73 -3.59 -11.30 6.41
N LEU A 74 -3.16 -12.20 7.30
CA LEU A 74 -1.99 -13.07 7.10
C LEU A 74 -2.34 -14.37 6.37
N ASN A 75 -3.60 -14.82 6.47
CA ASN A 75 -4.09 -16.05 5.87
C ASN A 75 -5.62 -16.01 5.70
N ALA A 76 -6.09 -15.82 4.47
CA ALA A 76 -7.52 -15.75 4.15
C ALA A 76 -8.19 -17.13 3.93
N SER A 77 -7.46 -18.25 4.01
CA SER A 77 -8.00 -19.60 3.71
C SER A 77 -9.15 -20.04 4.62
N GLN A 78 -9.17 -19.57 5.86
CA GLN A 78 -10.16 -19.91 6.89
C GLN A 78 -11.07 -18.71 7.22
N LEU A 79 -11.14 -17.72 6.31
CA LEU A 79 -11.99 -16.57 6.50
C LEU A 79 -13.45 -17.03 6.61
N ALA A 80 -14.09 -16.75 7.73
CA ALA A 80 -15.49 -17.02 8.00
C ALA A 80 -16.33 -15.74 8.04
N ALA A 81 -15.71 -14.60 8.35
CA ALA A 81 -16.35 -13.29 8.29
C ALA A 81 -15.35 -12.26 7.78
N PHE A 82 -15.75 -11.48 6.76
CA PHE A 82 -14.94 -10.40 6.21
C PHE A 82 -15.09 -9.12 7.03
N GLY A 83 -13.98 -8.47 7.33
CA GLY A 83 -13.94 -7.21 8.08
C GLY A 83 -12.51 -6.72 8.17
N LEU A 84 -12.31 -5.41 7.99
CA LEU A 84 -10.99 -4.78 7.86
C LEU A 84 -10.52 -4.10 9.14
N ALA A 85 -11.38 -3.92 10.13
CA ALA A 85 -11.00 -3.21 11.35
C ALA A 85 -9.88 -3.93 12.11
N GLN A 86 -9.05 -3.16 12.79
CA GLN A 86 -8.18 -3.68 13.82
C GLN A 86 -9.06 -4.09 15.03
N PRO A 87 -8.73 -5.19 15.73
CA PRO A 87 -9.52 -5.64 16.88
C PRO A 87 -9.69 -4.52 17.91
N ASN A 88 -10.95 -4.27 18.31
CA ASN A 88 -11.34 -3.23 19.26
C ASN A 88 -11.04 -1.78 18.84
N GLN A 89 -10.75 -1.53 17.56
CA GLN A 89 -10.51 -0.18 17.03
C GLN A 89 -11.36 0.06 15.78
N PRO A 90 -12.65 0.44 15.94
CA PRO A 90 -13.48 0.76 14.78
C PRO A 90 -12.89 1.94 14.00
N TYR A 91 -13.03 1.93 12.67
CA TYR A 91 -12.45 2.91 11.74
C TYR A 91 -10.93 2.89 11.59
N ASN A 92 -10.20 2.15 12.43
CA ASN A 92 -8.78 1.86 12.22
C ASN A 92 -8.68 0.53 11.51
N LEU A 93 -8.15 0.51 10.29
CA LEU A 93 -8.03 -0.70 9.50
C LEU A 93 -6.73 -1.44 9.85
N ASP A 94 -6.82 -2.76 9.93
CA ASP A 94 -5.68 -3.64 10.09
C ASP A 94 -4.84 -3.61 8.80
N PRO A 95 -3.57 -3.17 8.88
CA PRO A 95 -2.76 -3.00 7.69
C PRO A 95 -2.45 -4.30 6.94
N PHE A 96 -2.39 -5.44 7.64
CA PHE A 96 -2.16 -6.73 6.97
C PHE A 96 -3.38 -7.14 6.14
N LYS A 97 -4.59 -6.81 6.60
CA LYS A 97 -5.82 -7.03 5.82
C LYS A 97 -5.88 -6.13 4.59
N VAL A 98 -5.49 -4.86 4.75
CA VAL A 98 -5.42 -3.91 3.63
C VAL A 98 -4.34 -4.33 2.61
N LEU A 99 -3.21 -4.85 3.07
CA LEU A 99 -2.17 -5.42 2.21
C LEU A 99 -2.69 -6.65 1.44
N ALA A 100 -3.53 -7.49 2.05
CA ALA A 100 -4.17 -8.60 1.35
C ALA A 100 -5.12 -8.11 0.23
N LEU A 101 -5.83 -6.99 0.42
CA LEU A 101 -6.62 -6.36 -0.66
C LEU A 101 -5.74 -5.86 -1.79
N THR A 102 -4.60 -5.25 -1.44
CA THR A 102 -3.60 -4.77 -2.40
C THR A 102 -3.04 -5.92 -3.23
N TYR A 103 -2.81 -7.08 -2.62
CA TYR A 103 -2.38 -8.27 -3.34
C TYR A 103 -3.47 -8.77 -4.31
N TRP A 104 -4.72 -8.78 -3.87
CA TRP A 104 -5.85 -9.15 -4.73
C TRP A 104 -5.98 -8.22 -5.94
N ASP A 105 -5.89 -6.91 -5.72
CA ASP A 105 -5.90 -5.86 -6.74
C ASP A 105 -4.89 -6.17 -7.85
N TYR A 106 -3.65 -6.44 -7.45
CA TYR A 106 -2.57 -6.81 -8.35
C TYR A 106 -2.78 -8.11 -9.11
N GLN A 107 -3.22 -9.18 -8.42
CA GLN A 107 -3.49 -10.46 -9.07
C GLN A 107 -4.58 -10.36 -10.14
N ASN A 108 -5.52 -9.43 -9.98
CA ASN A 108 -6.62 -9.22 -10.91
C ASN A 108 -6.31 -8.11 -11.94
N GLY A 109 -5.08 -7.56 -11.93
CA GLY A 109 -4.62 -6.58 -12.91
C GLY A 109 -5.39 -5.26 -12.90
N ILE A 110 -6.00 -4.88 -11.77
CA ILE A 110 -6.75 -3.62 -11.66
C ILE A 110 -5.78 -2.44 -11.63
N ASN A 111 -4.81 -2.48 -10.71
CA ASN A 111 -3.63 -1.63 -10.76
C ASN A 111 -2.42 -2.44 -11.26
N PRO A 112 -1.59 -1.86 -12.15
CA PRO A 112 -0.37 -2.52 -12.57
C PRO A 112 0.53 -2.75 -11.35
N LEU A 113 1.05 -3.98 -11.25
CA LEU A 113 2.19 -4.26 -10.37
C LEU A 113 3.32 -3.29 -10.75
N PRO A 114 3.91 -2.56 -9.80
CA PRO A 114 5.07 -1.75 -10.13
C PRO A 114 6.19 -2.70 -10.61
N PRO A 115 6.87 -2.36 -11.71
CA PRO A 115 7.70 -3.31 -12.43
C PRO A 115 9.08 -3.48 -11.77
N PRO A 116 9.58 -4.71 -11.58
CA PRO A 116 10.98 -5.01 -11.84
C PRO A 116 11.05 -5.48 -13.29
N SER A 117 11.24 -4.55 -14.24
CA SER A 117 11.47 -4.79 -15.68
C SER A 117 10.80 -6.05 -16.28
N GLU A 118 9.65 -5.89 -16.91
CA GLU A 118 8.98 -6.82 -17.85
C GLU A 118 9.12 -8.34 -17.59
N THR A 119 7.99 -8.95 -17.21
CA THR A 119 7.70 -10.39 -17.01
C THR A 119 7.87 -10.94 -15.59
N THR A 120 6.70 -11.08 -14.92
CA THR A 120 6.43 -11.78 -13.65
C THR A 120 6.96 -11.15 -12.35
N ALA A 121 6.18 -10.23 -11.77
CA ALA A 121 6.44 -9.70 -10.41
C ALA A 121 6.30 -10.75 -9.28
N ILE A 122 5.77 -11.94 -9.59
CA ILE A 122 5.65 -13.07 -8.67
C ILE A 122 6.68 -14.15 -9.04
N CYS A 123 7.69 -14.27 -8.20
CA CYS A 123 8.71 -15.30 -8.21
C CYS A 123 8.16 -16.65 -7.77
N GLN A 124 8.12 -17.64 -8.65
CA GLN A 124 7.72 -19.00 -8.27
C GLN A 124 8.80 -19.65 -7.39
N VAL A 125 8.39 -20.26 -6.28
CA VAL A 125 9.28 -21.06 -5.42
C VAL A 125 9.34 -22.49 -5.98
N PRO A 126 10.52 -23.02 -6.36
CA PRO A 126 10.64 -24.38 -6.87
C PRO A 126 10.24 -25.42 -5.83
N GLN A 127 9.25 -26.27 -6.14
CA GLN A 127 8.60 -27.17 -5.17
C GLN A 127 9.41 -28.43 -4.79
N SER A 128 10.54 -28.70 -5.46
CA SER A 128 11.41 -29.87 -5.22
C SER A 128 12.85 -29.47 -4.85
N SER A 129 13.01 -28.34 -4.17
CA SER A 129 14.30 -27.71 -3.88
C SER A 129 14.76 -27.91 -2.43
N SER A 130 16.08 -28.01 -2.25
CA SER A 130 16.75 -27.94 -0.94
C SER A 130 17.17 -26.50 -0.61
N GLY A 131 17.59 -26.23 0.62
CA GLY A 131 18.13 -24.92 1.00
C GLY A 131 17.06 -23.87 1.26
N PHE A 132 17.28 -22.61 0.84
CA PHE A 132 16.35 -21.49 1.05
C PHE A 132 14.93 -21.79 0.54
N PHE A 133 14.81 -22.29 -0.70
CA PHE A 133 13.51 -22.64 -1.26
C PHE A 133 12.86 -23.86 -0.58
N GLY A 134 13.66 -24.82 -0.08
CA GLY A 134 13.16 -25.92 0.74
C GLY A 134 12.57 -25.45 2.08
N TYR A 135 13.19 -24.44 2.71
CA TYR A 135 12.64 -23.80 3.91
C TYR A 135 11.32 -23.09 3.60
N LEU A 136 11.23 -22.33 2.51
CA LEU A 136 9.97 -21.72 2.06
C LEU A 136 8.87 -22.76 1.81
N ASN A 137 9.21 -23.89 1.17
CA ASN A 137 8.29 -24.99 0.95
C ASN A 137 7.79 -25.61 2.27
N SER A 138 8.65 -25.72 3.30
CA SER A 138 8.24 -26.20 4.63
C SER A 138 7.20 -25.28 5.30
N LEU A 139 7.17 -24.00 4.92
CA LEU A 139 6.19 -23.01 5.35
C LEU A 139 4.99 -22.89 4.38
N ASN A 140 4.88 -23.77 3.38
CA ASN A 140 3.88 -23.73 2.31
C ASN A 140 3.91 -22.44 1.46
N ILE A 141 5.06 -21.77 1.37
CA ILE A 141 5.25 -20.58 0.53
C ILE A 141 5.62 -21.04 -0.89
N THR A 142 4.74 -20.77 -1.85
CA THR A 142 4.89 -21.25 -3.24
C THR A 142 5.29 -20.14 -4.21
N GLY A 143 5.25 -18.88 -3.79
CA GLY A 143 5.72 -17.75 -4.59
C GLY A 143 6.16 -16.57 -3.72
N LEU A 144 6.93 -15.65 -4.28
CA LEU A 144 7.37 -14.42 -3.61
C LEU A 144 7.03 -13.23 -4.50
N TYR A 145 6.49 -12.17 -3.91
CA TYR A 145 6.31 -10.89 -4.60
C TYR A 145 7.47 -9.94 -4.22
N ILE A 146 8.10 -9.31 -5.20
CA ILE A 146 9.17 -8.32 -4.98
C ILE A 146 8.58 -6.91 -5.07
N THR A 147 8.70 -6.12 -4.00
CA THR A 147 8.30 -4.70 -4.01
C THR A 147 9.40 -3.81 -4.62
N ASP A 148 9.05 -2.57 -4.97
CA ASP A 148 10.01 -1.53 -5.41
C ASP A 148 11.08 -1.20 -4.37
N TYR A 149 10.80 -1.51 -3.10
CA TYR A 149 11.73 -1.35 -1.98
C TYR A 149 12.57 -2.61 -1.72
N PHE A 150 12.55 -3.58 -2.64
CA PHE A 150 13.28 -4.85 -2.57
C PHE A 150 12.90 -5.70 -1.36
N ILE A 151 11.64 -5.58 -0.94
CA ILE A 151 11.06 -6.43 0.08
C ILE A 151 10.35 -7.58 -0.62
N LEU A 152 10.66 -8.79 -0.19
CA LEU A 152 10.02 -10.01 -0.61
C LEU A 152 8.84 -10.28 0.31
N ILE A 153 7.65 -10.32 -0.27
CA ILE A 153 6.42 -10.68 0.42
C ILE A 153 6.09 -12.13 0.03
N PRO A 154 6.02 -13.07 0.98
CA PRO A 154 5.65 -14.44 0.66
C PRO A 154 4.21 -14.50 0.17
N THR A 155 3.97 -15.34 -0.83
CA THR A 155 2.66 -15.60 -1.41
C THR A 155 2.43 -17.11 -1.49
N THR A 156 1.19 -17.54 -1.27
CA THR A 156 0.78 -18.91 -1.57
C THR A 156 -0.15 -18.82 -2.77
N LEU A 157 0.11 -19.56 -3.83
CA LEU A 157 -0.61 -19.43 -5.10
C LEU A 157 -2.03 -20.02 -5.10
N SER A 158 -2.50 -20.56 -3.97
CA SER A 158 -3.85 -21.14 -3.94
C SER A 158 -4.62 -21.07 -2.62
N LYS A 159 -4.01 -20.69 -1.48
CA LYS A 159 -4.71 -20.70 -0.17
C LYS A 159 -4.79 -19.35 0.57
N ALA A 160 -3.85 -18.43 0.36
CA ALA A 160 -3.85 -17.11 0.99
C ALA A 160 -4.57 -16.01 0.15
N SER A 161 -4.94 -16.31 -1.09
CA SER A 161 -5.61 -15.35 -1.98
C SER A 161 -7.05 -15.11 -1.51
N LEU A 162 -7.40 -13.86 -1.24
CA LEU A 162 -8.76 -13.47 -0.90
C LEU A 162 -9.71 -13.81 -2.07
N ASN A 163 -10.73 -14.64 -1.84
CA ASN A 163 -11.69 -14.99 -2.89
C ASN A 163 -12.85 -13.99 -2.86
N TYR A 164 -13.01 -13.23 -3.94
CA TYR A 164 -14.07 -12.22 -4.06
C TYR A 164 -15.48 -12.80 -3.89
N ASN A 165 -15.77 -13.96 -4.48
CA ASN A 165 -17.10 -14.58 -4.39
C ASN A 165 -17.39 -15.04 -2.96
N ASN A 166 -16.41 -15.62 -2.27
CA ASN A 166 -16.57 -16.02 -0.86
C ASN A 166 -16.82 -14.79 0.03
N VAL A 167 -16.09 -13.70 -0.18
CA VAL A 167 -16.32 -12.45 0.57
C VAL A 167 -17.72 -11.90 0.29
N LYS A 168 -18.17 -11.95 -0.96
CA LYS A 168 -19.52 -11.53 -1.36
C LYS A 168 -20.61 -12.32 -0.64
N GLU A 169 -20.45 -13.64 -0.53
CA GLU A 169 -21.34 -14.50 0.24
C GLU A 169 -21.32 -14.14 1.74
N MET A 170 -20.15 -13.91 2.33
CA MET A 170 -20.01 -13.51 3.74
C MET A 170 -20.66 -12.16 4.04
N LEU A 171 -20.70 -11.26 3.06
CA LEU A 171 -21.38 -9.96 3.15
C LEU A 171 -22.90 -10.06 2.87
N GLY A 172 -23.42 -11.26 2.62
CA GLY A 172 -24.85 -11.48 2.37
C GLY A 172 -25.35 -10.94 1.03
N LEU A 173 -24.46 -10.70 0.08
CA LEU A 173 -24.79 -10.05 -1.20
C LEU A 173 -25.39 -11.02 -2.24
N GLY A 174 -25.16 -12.33 -2.08
CA GLY A 174 -25.66 -13.36 -2.98
C GLY A 174 -25.27 -13.11 -4.45
N ASN A 175 -26.11 -13.56 -5.39
CA ASN A 175 -25.82 -13.47 -6.83
C ASN A 175 -26.29 -12.17 -7.49
N ASN A 176 -27.19 -11.42 -6.84
CA ASN A 176 -27.83 -10.24 -7.45
C ASN A 176 -27.06 -8.94 -7.22
N TYR A 177 -26.08 -8.96 -6.31
CA TYR A 177 -25.24 -7.81 -6.02
C TYR A 177 -23.78 -8.14 -6.31
N ASP A 178 -23.03 -7.12 -6.70
CA ASP A 178 -21.57 -7.09 -6.71
C ASP A 178 -21.11 -5.80 -6.04
N PHE A 179 -19.86 -5.74 -5.61
CA PHE A 179 -19.33 -4.54 -4.99
C PHE A 179 -17.90 -4.26 -5.41
N LYS A 180 -17.52 -2.99 -5.31
CA LYS A 180 -16.16 -2.50 -5.42
C LYS A 180 -15.86 -1.64 -4.19
N LEU A 181 -14.92 -2.08 -3.37
CA LEU A 181 -14.33 -1.30 -2.30
C LEU A 181 -13.09 -0.59 -2.83
N MET A 182 -13.03 0.72 -2.62
CA MET A 182 -11.86 1.55 -2.94
C MET A 182 -11.35 2.19 -1.65
N ILE A 183 -10.07 2.02 -1.36
CA ILE A 183 -9.40 2.69 -0.24
C ILE A 183 -8.31 3.57 -0.83
N TYR A 184 -8.34 4.87 -0.55
CA TYR A 184 -7.36 5.81 -1.09
C TYR A 184 -7.03 6.91 -0.08
N PRO A 185 -5.79 7.43 -0.08
CA PRO A 185 -5.37 8.48 0.84
C PRO A 185 -6.23 9.74 0.76
N VAL A 186 -6.29 10.49 1.86
CA VAL A 186 -6.88 11.84 1.85
C VAL A 186 -5.94 12.83 1.18
N PHE A 187 -4.65 12.73 1.48
CA PHE A 187 -3.60 13.58 0.94
C PHE A 187 -2.71 12.82 -0.03
N ASN A 188 -2.07 13.56 -0.92
CA ASN A 188 -0.91 13.09 -1.66
C ASN A 188 0.28 13.88 -1.13
N VAL A 189 1.18 13.20 -0.42
CA VAL A 189 2.35 13.81 0.22
C VAL A 189 3.59 13.37 -0.55
N ILE A 190 4.15 14.30 -1.32
CA ILE A 190 5.34 14.06 -2.14
C ILE A 190 6.53 14.74 -1.49
N VAL A 191 7.59 13.97 -1.24
CA VAL A 191 8.84 14.47 -0.67
C VAL A 191 9.91 14.44 -1.75
N THR A 192 10.54 15.59 -2.00
CA THR A 192 11.64 15.73 -2.95
C THR A 192 12.82 16.40 -2.30
N ASN A 193 14.03 16.10 -2.79
CA ASN A 193 15.24 16.78 -2.37
C ASN A 193 15.85 17.61 -3.50
N ASN A 194 16.54 18.68 -3.11
CA ASN A 194 17.43 19.42 -3.99
C ASN A 194 18.84 19.40 -3.37
N THR A 195 19.74 18.66 -4.02
CA THR A 195 21.12 18.48 -3.56
C THR A 195 21.95 19.75 -3.68
N SER A 196 21.67 20.63 -4.66
CA SER A 196 22.40 21.87 -4.89
C SER A 196 22.14 22.91 -3.80
N THR A 197 20.89 23.00 -3.33
CA THR A 197 20.48 23.94 -2.27
C THR A 197 20.46 23.31 -0.88
N ASN A 198 20.71 22.00 -0.77
CA ASN A 198 20.59 21.23 0.46
C ASN A 198 19.20 21.37 1.14
N THR A 199 18.14 21.36 0.33
CA THR A 199 16.76 21.52 0.81
C THR A 199 15.92 20.28 0.55
N VAL A 200 14.96 20.04 1.43
CA VAL A 200 13.87 19.07 1.25
C VAL A 200 12.59 19.84 1.07
N THR A 201 11.83 19.46 0.05
CA THR A 201 10.54 20.07 -0.25
C THR A 201 9.47 19.01 -0.08
N VAL A 202 8.47 19.31 0.75
CA VAL A 202 7.28 18.48 0.94
C VAL A 202 6.11 19.19 0.29
N GLN A 203 5.53 18.55 -0.72
CA GLN A 203 4.32 19.01 -1.39
C GLN A 203 3.12 18.20 -0.88
N VAL A 204 2.08 18.89 -0.44
CA VAL A 204 0.85 18.31 0.08
C VAL A 204 -0.31 18.76 -0.82
N THR A 205 -0.94 17.80 -1.49
CA THR A 205 -2.13 18.04 -2.30
C THR A 205 -3.27 17.12 -1.88
N ARG A 206 -4.50 17.43 -2.32
CA ARG A 206 -5.66 16.54 -2.15
C ARG A 206 -5.55 15.38 -3.15
N PHE A 207 -5.58 14.16 -2.65
CA PHE A 207 -5.32 12.97 -3.47
C PHE A 207 -6.31 12.81 -4.63
N ASN A 208 -7.61 12.99 -4.36
CA ASN A 208 -8.70 12.67 -5.29
C ASN A 208 -9.14 13.83 -6.20
N THR A 209 -8.30 14.86 -6.38
CA THR A 209 -8.62 16.02 -7.23
C THR A 209 -7.79 16.02 -8.51
N ASN A 210 -8.40 16.40 -9.63
CA ASN A 210 -7.70 16.57 -10.91
C ASN A 210 -8.08 17.93 -11.54
N PRO A 211 -7.15 18.89 -11.68
CA PRO A 211 -5.76 18.83 -11.19
C PRO A 211 -5.70 18.73 -9.66
N GLN A 212 -4.61 18.17 -9.14
CA GLN A 212 -4.42 18.03 -7.70
C GLN A 212 -4.37 19.41 -7.03
N GLN A 213 -5.27 19.63 -6.08
CA GLN A 213 -5.41 20.91 -5.38
C GLN A 213 -4.42 20.99 -4.21
N PRO A 214 -3.68 22.10 -4.05
CA PRO A 214 -2.77 22.30 -2.93
C PRO A 214 -3.50 22.36 -1.60
N VAL A 215 -2.86 21.89 -0.53
CA VAL A 215 -3.34 22.01 0.85
C VAL A 215 -2.49 23.05 1.58
N PRO A 216 -2.91 24.33 1.65
CA PRO A 216 -2.19 25.36 2.37
C PRO A 216 -2.38 25.24 3.89
N ASN A 217 -1.45 25.80 4.65
CA ASN A 217 -1.44 25.83 6.12
C ASN A 217 -1.47 24.44 6.80
N ALA A 218 -1.11 23.38 6.08
CA ALA A 218 -0.87 22.08 6.68
C ALA A 218 0.44 22.12 7.46
N THR A 219 0.45 21.58 8.68
CA THR A 219 1.65 21.41 9.47
C THR A 219 2.40 20.18 8.97
N VAL A 220 3.66 20.36 8.60
CA VAL A 220 4.55 19.31 8.11
C VAL A 220 5.72 19.18 9.05
N GLN A 221 6.03 17.95 9.46
CA GLN A 221 7.25 17.65 10.17
C GLN A 221 7.99 16.53 9.44
N ILE A 222 9.30 16.70 9.25
CA ILE A 222 10.14 15.65 8.68
C ILE A 222 10.93 14.95 9.77
N THR A 223 10.97 13.63 9.68
CA THR A 223 11.93 12.81 10.39
C THR A 223 12.89 12.23 9.36
N TYR A 224 14.18 12.38 9.59
CA TYR A 224 15.19 12.01 8.61
C TYR A 224 16.23 11.07 9.19
N THR A 225 16.78 10.25 8.30
CA THR A 225 17.91 9.38 8.56
C THR A 225 18.79 9.42 7.31
N ILE A 226 19.96 10.03 7.44
CA ILE A 226 20.90 10.25 6.36
C ILE A 226 22.20 9.57 6.72
N MET A 227 22.76 8.81 5.80
CA MET A 227 24.00 8.09 6.02
C MET A 227 25.11 8.62 5.12
N TYR A 228 26.28 8.77 5.71
CA TYR A 228 27.51 9.20 5.05
C TYR A 228 28.49 8.05 5.07
N TYR A 229 29.09 7.79 3.91
CA TYR A 229 30.10 6.76 3.74
C TYR A 229 31.30 7.33 2.98
N SER A 230 32.49 7.04 3.49
CA SER A 230 33.75 7.39 2.85
C SER A 230 34.73 6.22 2.89
N THR A 231 35.34 5.96 1.73
CA THR A 231 36.53 5.09 1.61
C THR A 231 37.74 5.98 1.48
N THR A 232 38.62 5.97 2.50
CA THR A 232 39.95 6.59 2.37
C THR A 232 40.94 5.60 1.78
N SER A 233 42.02 6.12 1.17
CA SER A 233 43.11 5.29 0.65
C SER A 233 43.68 4.41 1.78
N GLY A 234 43.74 3.09 1.55
CA GLY A 234 44.25 2.12 2.53
C GLY A 234 43.18 1.28 3.26
N ASN A 235 42.00 1.04 2.67
CA ASN A 235 40.94 0.19 3.22
C ASN A 235 40.37 0.63 4.59
N LYS A 236 40.59 1.90 4.98
CA LYS A 236 39.97 2.47 6.19
C LYS A 236 38.56 2.95 5.86
N PHE A 237 37.59 2.30 6.48
CA PHE A 237 36.16 2.58 6.38
C PHE A 237 35.75 3.61 7.43
N SER A 238 35.08 4.67 6.99
CA SER A 238 34.49 5.66 7.90
C SER A 238 33.05 5.93 7.49
N PHE A 239 32.17 6.05 8.48
CA PHE A 239 30.75 6.32 8.30
C PHE A 239 30.26 7.29 9.37
N ALA A 240 29.11 7.91 9.10
CA ALA A 240 28.29 8.60 10.09
C ALA A 240 26.82 8.40 9.75
N ILE A 241 26.00 8.29 10.79
CA ILE A 241 24.54 8.32 10.67
C ILE A 241 24.07 9.64 11.26
N CYS A 242 23.32 10.38 10.47
CA CYS A 242 22.65 11.60 10.87
C CYS A 242 21.15 11.34 10.96
N ALA A 243 20.63 11.28 12.17
CA ALA A 243 19.20 11.12 12.41
C ALA A 243 18.66 12.29 13.24
N GLY A 244 17.41 12.63 12.99
CA GLY A 244 16.73 13.69 13.72
C GLY A 244 15.32 13.95 13.20
N THR A 245 14.68 14.91 13.84
CA THR A 245 13.36 15.41 13.49
C THR A 245 13.46 16.92 13.35
N SER A 246 12.83 17.49 12.32
CA SER A 246 12.77 18.93 12.15
C SER A 246 11.79 19.58 13.13
N PRO A 247 11.91 20.88 13.40
CA PRO A 247 10.77 21.69 13.79
C PRO A 247 9.62 21.55 12.76
N PRO A 248 8.36 21.74 13.17
CA PRO A 248 7.23 21.76 12.25
C PRO A 248 7.32 23.01 11.35
N GLU A 249 7.02 22.82 10.07
CA GLU A 249 6.84 23.88 9.07
C GLU A 249 5.39 23.91 8.61
N THR A 250 4.96 25.01 7.98
CA THR A 250 3.62 25.12 7.40
C THR A 250 3.69 25.21 5.89
N THR A 251 2.79 24.51 5.20
CA THR A 251 2.68 24.62 3.75
C THR A 251 2.20 26.02 3.33
N ASN A 252 2.80 26.56 2.27
CA ASN A 252 2.37 27.81 1.65
C ASN A 252 1.09 27.63 0.79
N ASN A 253 0.67 28.69 0.09
CA ASN A 253 -0.50 28.68 -0.79
C ASN A 253 -0.44 27.63 -1.93
N ASN A 254 0.75 27.16 -2.27
CA ASN A 254 0.97 26.10 -3.27
C ASN A 254 1.03 24.70 -2.64
N GLY A 255 0.74 24.57 -1.35
CA GLY A 255 0.80 23.31 -0.61
C GLY A 255 2.23 22.83 -0.34
N ILE A 256 3.21 23.74 -0.34
CA ILE A 256 4.63 23.38 -0.24
C ILE A 256 5.22 23.85 1.10
N ALA A 257 5.88 22.94 1.81
CA ALA A 257 6.77 23.22 2.94
C ALA A 257 8.21 22.92 2.54
N THR A 258 9.15 23.79 2.94
CA THR A 258 10.57 23.66 2.57
C THR A 258 11.43 23.62 3.82
N PHE A 259 12.26 22.59 3.93
CA PHE A 259 13.19 22.38 5.03
C PHE A 259 14.62 22.62 4.54
N ASN A 260 15.32 23.57 5.17
CA ASN A 260 16.74 23.74 4.95
C ASN A 260 17.52 22.74 5.82
N MET A 261 18.12 21.74 5.21
CA MET A 261 18.77 20.69 5.97
C MET A 261 20.06 21.18 6.64
N ALA A 262 20.67 22.27 6.16
CA ALA A 262 21.88 22.82 6.78
C ALA A 262 21.62 23.45 8.15
N THR A 263 20.39 23.79 8.50
CA THR A 263 20.04 24.38 9.80
C THR A 263 19.56 23.36 10.82
N LEU A 264 19.30 22.11 10.38
CA LEU A 264 18.84 21.05 11.27
C LEU A 264 20.01 20.46 12.06
N SER A 265 19.72 20.05 13.30
CA SER A 265 20.70 19.43 14.18
C SER A 265 20.89 17.96 13.85
N CYS A 266 22.13 17.56 13.59
CA CYS A 266 22.45 16.17 13.40
C CYS A 266 22.82 15.50 14.74
N THR A 267 22.09 14.47 15.15
CA THR A 267 22.59 13.59 16.22
C THR A 267 23.46 12.53 15.55
N SER A 268 24.79 12.72 15.55
CA SER A 268 25.73 11.70 15.09
C SER A 268 25.78 10.58 16.13
N THR A 269 25.19 9.44 15.82
CA THR A 269 24.95 8.39 16.83
C THR A 269 25.93 7.22 16.75
N THR A 270 26.64 7.06 15.63
CA THR A 270 27.64 6.00 15.44
C THR A 270 28.58 6.35 14.29
N GLY A 271 29.89 6.06 14.46
CA GLY A 271 30.90 6.10 13.41
C GLY A 271 32.10 7.01 13.70
N ASN A 272 33.15 6.86 12.89
CA ASN A 272 34.40 7.64 13.01
C ASN A 272 34.36 8.96 12.22
N LEU A 273 33.22 9.30 11.59
CA LEU A 273 33.01 10.60 10.94
C LEU A 273 32.14 11.48 11.85
N THR A 274 32.52 12.75 11.94
CA THR A 274 31.69 13.76 12.62
C THR A 274 30.88 14.51 11.58
N VAL A 275 29.56 14.53 11.76
CA VAL A 275 28.62 15.28 10.93
C VAL A 275 27.76 16.16 11.83
N ASN A 276 27.82 17.47 11.60
CA ASN A 276 27.10 18.45 12.44
C ASN A 276 25.71 18.79 11.88
N HIS A 277 25.54 18.65 10.56
CA HIS A 277 24.29 18.94 9.85
C HIS A 277 23.99 17.90 8.77
N PRO A 278 22.71 17.63 8.49
CA PRO A 278 22.33 16.75 7.40
C PRO A 278 22.57 17.41 6.03
N TYR A 279 23.76 17.22 5.46
CA TYR A 279 24.04 17.55 4.06
C TYR A 279 23.59 16.43 3.11
N ILE A 280 22.57 16.68 2.30
CA ILE A 280 22.02 15.76 1.29
C ILE A 280 23.01 15.53 0.15
N SER A 281 23.75 16.55 -0.26
CA SER A 281 24.70 16.48 -1.40
C SER A 281 25.80 15.42 -1.22
N ASN A 282 26.19 15.15 0.02
CA ASN A 282 27.24 14.20 0.38
C ASN A 282 26.68 12.88 0.92
N ALA A 283 25.34 12.74 0.96
CA ALA A 283 24.71 11.56 1.48
C ALA A 283 24.97 10.36 0.56
N SER A 284 25.21 9.20 1.17
CA SER A 284 25.28 7.92 0.47
C SER A 284 23.91 7.24 0.40
N SER A 285 23.05 7.51 1.39
CA SER A 285 21.65 7.12 1.35
C SER A 285 20.82 8.05 2.22
N ILE A 286 19.56 8.22 1.85
CA ILE A 286 18.62 9.12 2.52
C ILE A 286 17.31 8.38 2.72
N TYR A 287 16.78 8.47 3.93
CA TYR A 287 15.39 8.20 4.24
C TYR A 287 14.79 9.43 4.92
N ILE A 288 13.66 9.91 4.40
CA ILE A 288 12.87 10.97 5.03
C ILE A 288 11.42 10.51 5.07
N ASP A 289 10.83 10.63 6.25
CA ASP A 289 9.41 10.49 6.53
C ASP A 289 8.84 11.88 6.81
N ALA A 290 7.98 12.37 5.94
CA ALA A 290 7.26 13.63 6.12
C ALA A 290 5.83 13.31 6.56
N TYR A 291 5.49 13.71 7.78
CA TYR A 291 4.10 13.67 8.24
C TYR A 291 3.48 15.05 8.02
N ALA A 292 2.43 15.10 7.21
CA ALA A 292 1.65 16.30 6.95
C ALA A 292 0.28 16.17 7.59
N SER A 293 -0.18 17.19 8.31
CA SER A 293 -1.49 17.17 8.97
C SER A 293 -2.18 18.53 8.95
N ILE A 294 -3.51 18.49 8.94
CA ILE A 294 -4.38 19.66 9.05
C ILE A 294 -5.70 19.23 9.68
N SER A 295 -6.23 19.99 10.64
CA SER A 295 -7.55 19.73 11.23
C SER A 295 -7.78 18.29 11.74
N GLY A 296 -6.76 17.63 12.28
CA GLY A 296 -6.85 16.28 12.85
C GLY A 296 -6.81 15.13 11.85
N ILE A 297 -6.63 15.41 10.55
CA ILE A 297 -6.29 14.41 9.53
C ILE A 297 -4.83 14.57 9.14
N GLY A 298 -4.14 13.46 8.91
CA GLY A 298 -2.74 13.46 8.53
C GLY A 298 -2.40 12.34 7.57
N ASP A 299 -1.26 12.46 6.92
CA ASP A 299 -0.73 11.44 6.02
C ASP A 299 0.80 11.55 5.91
N HIS A 300 1.41 10.47 5.43
CA HIS A 300 2.85 10.35 5.27
C HIS A 300 3.28 10.42 3.81
N GLY A 301 4.39 11.10 3.58
CA GLY A 301 5.16 11.03 2.34
C GLY A 301 6.58 10.59 2.63
N TYR A 302 7.14 9.79 1.74
CA TYR A 302 8.47 9.21 1.93
C TYR A 302 9.43 9.62 0.82
N LEU A 303 10.66 9.96 1.20
CA LEU A 303 11.79 10.04 0.29
C LEU A 303 12.79 8.95 0.64
N ILE A 304 13.08 8.10 -0.35
CA ILE A 304 14.15 7.10 -0.28
C ILE A 304 15.13 7.42 -1.40
N TRP A 305 16.41 7.53 -1.06
CA TRP A 305 17.46 7.75 -2.06
C TRP A 305 18.69 6.87 -1.78
N PRO A 306 19.32 6.29 -2.81
CA PRO A 306 18.97 6.39 -4.24
C PRO A 306 17.67 5.63 -4.59
N ASN A 307 16.81 6.24 -5.41
CA ASN A 307 15.51 5.71 -5.84
C ASN A 307 15.54 4.97 -7.18
N ASN A 308 16.64 5.06 -7.94
CA ASN A 308 16.79 4.45 -9.27
C ASN A 308 17.66 3.18 -9.23
N ILE A 309 17.43 2.30 -8.26
CA ILE A 309 18.18 1.05 -8.15
C ILE A 309 17.52 0.02 -9.07
N THR A 310 18.23 -0.44 -10.12
CA THR A 310 17.74 -1.53 -10.98
C THR A 310 18.13 -2.91 -10.45
N ILE A 311 19.27 -2.98 -9.74
CA ILE A 311 19.83 -4.22 -9.19
C ILE A 311 20.10 -3.97 -7.70
N PRO A 312 19.31 -4.55 -6.77
CA PRO A 312 19.54 -4.37 -5.34
C PRO A 312 20.88 -4.98 -4.91
N LEU A 313 21.49 -4.42 -3.87
CA LEU A 313 22.59 -5.08 -3.15
C LEU A 313 22.06 -6.21 -2.27
N LEU A 314 20.86 -6.05 -1.72
CA LEU A 314 20.23 -6.97 -0.78
C LEU A 314 18.71 -6.89 -0.91
N MET A 315 18.05 -8.02 -0.73
CA MET A 315 16.59 -8.10 -0.57
C MET A 315 16.25 -8.55 0.84
N VAL A 316 15.04 -8.24 1.30
CA VAL A 316 14.60 -8.58 2.65
C VAL A 316 13.27 -9.28 2.64
N MET A 317 13.12 -10.32 3.44
CA MET A 317 11.84 -10.97 3.70
C MET A 317 11.58 -11.01 5.21
N ILE A 318 10.33 -10.88 5.62
CA ILE A 318 9.92 -11.09 7.01
C ILE A 318 9.10 -12.37 7.05
N LEU A 319 9.50 -13.33 7.89
CA LEU A 319 8.75 -14.56 8.11
C LEU A 319 8.50 -14.78 9.60
N PRO A 320 7.35 -15.35 9.98
CA PRO A 320 7.16 -15.81 11.35
C PRO A 320 8.18 -16.90 11.70
N ASN A 321 8.72 -16.86 12.92
CA ASN A 321 9.50 -17.95 13.48
C ASN A 321 8.60 -18.81 14.39
N ASN A 322 8.90 -20.10 14.52
CA ASN A 322 8.15 -21.06 15.34
C ASN A 322 8.21 -20.74 16.86
N THR A 323 9.14 -19.88 17.27
CA THR A 323 9.15 -19.20 18.57
C THR A 323 8.52 -17.82 18.37
N ASN A 324 7.64 -17.31 19.25
CA ASN A 324 6.89 -16.02 19.24
C ASN A 324 7.65 -14.72 18.82
N MET A 325 8.42 -14.76 17.75
CA MET A 325 9.37 -13.80 17.19
C MET A 325 9.23 -13.89 15.67
N ASN A 326 9.55 -12.82 14.96
CA ASN A 326 9.67 -12.88 13.51
C ASN A 326 11.15 -12.89 13.13
N SER A 327 11.44 -13.51 12.00
CA SER A 327 12.76 -13.54 11.40
C SER A 327 12.78 -12.55 10.24
N ILE A 328 13.76 -11.65 10.26
CA ILE A 328 14.12 -10.85 9.08
C ILE A 328 15.19 -11.64 8.33
N LEU A 329 14.86 -12.07 7.11
CA LEU A 329 15.77 -12.76 6.21
C LEU A 329 16.39 -11.74 5.26
N PHE A 330 17.70 -11.60 5.32
CA PHE A 330 18.51 -10.90 4.35
C PHE A 330 18.92 -11.87 3.25
N ILE A 331 18.54 -11.56 2.01
CA ILE A 331 18.63 -12.46 0.87
C ILE A 331 19.46 -11.76 -0.20
N ASP A 332 20.59 -12.37 -0.54
CA ASP A 332 21.35 -11.97 -1.71
C ASP A 332 20.51 -12.24 -2.97
N PRO A 333 20.38 -11.26 -3.89
CA PRO A 333 19.58 -11.43 -5.10
C PRO A 333 19.93 -12.62 -5.98
N SER A 334 21.19 -13.08 -5.94
CA SER A 334 21.60 -14.29 -6.65
C SER A 334 20.90 -15.56 -6.16
N ALA A 335 20.23 -15.55 -5.00
CA ALA A 335 19.40 -16.66 -4.55
C ALA A 335 18.13 -16.86 -5.43
N LEU A 336 17.68 -15.82 -6.16
CA LEU A 336 16.48 -15.86 -7.02
C LEU A 336 16.81 -15.83 -8.53
N ASN A 337 18.08 -16.00 -8.90
CA ASN A 337 18.54 -15.89 -10.30
C ASN A 337 18.02 -17.01 -11.22
N THR A 338 17.49 -18.11 -10.69
CA THR A 338 16.97 -19.25 -11.48
C THR A 338 15.44 -19.25 -11.60
N THR A 339 14.75 -18.22 -11.10
CA THR A 339 13.27 -18.22 -11.06
C THR A 339 12.66 -16.97 -11.67
N CYS A 340 13.07 -15.79 -11.21
CA CYS A 340 12.43 -14.52 -11.60
C CYS A 340 13.41 -13.36 -11.74
N LEU A 341 14.65 -13.51 -11.26
CA LEU A 341 15.71 -12.53 -11.49
C LEU A 341 16.69 -13.01 -12.58
N GLU A 342 16.35 -14.06 -13.33
CA GLU A 342 17.21 -14.66 -14.36
C GLU A 342 17.62 -13.65 -15.42
N ILE A 343 16.67 -12.87 -15.96
CA ILE A 343 16.93 -11.86 -17.01
C ILE A 343 17.80 -10.71 -16.47
N ILE A 344 17.62 -10.33 -15.20
CA ILE A 344 18.34 -9.22 -14.55
C ILE A 344 19.77 -9.64 -14.15
N TYR A 345 19.95 -10.90 -13.72
CA TYR A 345 21.21 -11.42 -13.17
C TYR A 345 21.98 -12.39 -14.07
N ASN A 346 21.53 -12.65 -15.31
CA ASN A 346 22.27 -13.50 -16.28
C ASN A 346 23.68 -12.96 -16.62
N ASN A 347 23.97 -11.71 -16.24
CA ASN A 347 25.33 -11.18 -16.27
C ASN A 347 26.14 -11.71 -15.08
N THR A 348 26.74 -12.87 -15.25
CA THR A 348 27.60 -13.61 -14.30
C THR A 348 28.73 -12.80 -13.64
N GLY A 349 29.01 -11.56 -14.08
CA GLY A 349 29.99 -10.63 -13.50
C GLY A 349 29.45 -9.51 -12.58
N LYS A 350 28.14 -9.33 -12.40
CA LYS A 350 27.55 -8.20 -11.65
C LYS A 350 27.23 -8.54 -10.18
N LYS A 351 28.26 -8.84 -9.37
CA LYS A 351 28.07 -9.22 -7.95
C LYS A 351 28.85 -8.32 -6.98
N SER A 352 28.32 -8.13 -5.77
CA SER A 352 29.05 -7.52 -4.66
C SER A 352 29.91 -8.60 -4.00
N LEU A 353 31.22 -8.37 -3.80
CA LEU A 353 32.12 -9.36 -3.19
C LEU A 353 32.17 -9.20 -1.65
N GLY A 354 31.05 -8.82 -1.06
CA GLY A 354 30.94 -8.53 0.35
C GLY A 354 30.06 -7.31 0.60
N LEU A 355 29.07 -7.50 1.47
CA LEU A 355 28.18 -6.46 1.95
C LEU A 355 28.54 -6.06 3.37
N ARG A 356 28.29 -4.81 3.73
CA ARG A 356 28.20 -4.37 5.13
C ARG A 356 26.82 -3.79 5.34
N VAL A 357 26.17 -4.24 6.40
CA VAL A 357 24.80 -3.90 6.74
C VAL A 357 24.81 -3.05 8.00
N MET A 358 24.04 -1.98 8.01
CA MET A 358 23.86 -1.11 9.17
C MET A 358 22.38 -0.98 9.45
N ALA A 359 21.96 -1.46 10.62
CA ALA A 359 20.58 -1.46 11.06
C ALA A 359 20.33 -0.30 12.02
N ILE A 360 19.31 0.49 11.74
CA ILE A 360 18.81 1.53 12.64
C ILE A 360 17.42 1.13 13.09
N TYR A 361 17.23 1.01 14.40
CA TYR A 361 15.96 0.68 15.00
C TYR A 361 15.28 1.95 15.46
N LYS A 362 14.06 2.19 14.98
CA LYS A 362 13.14 3.12 15.65
C LYS A 362 12.09 2.28 16.35
N SER A 363 12.06 2.40 17.68
CA SER A 363 10.99 1.89 18.52
C SER A 363 9.98 3.01 18.80
N VAL A 364 8.85 2.68 19.42
CA VAL A 364 7.91 3.70 19.97
C VAL A 364 8.54 4.62 21.01
N TYR A 365 9.67 4.22 21.63
CA TYR A 365 10.40 5.03 22.62
C TYR A 365 11.50 5.91 22.01
N GLY A 366 11.60 5.96 20.67
CA GLY A 366 12.63 6.69 19.94
C GLY A 366 13.62 5.78 19.21
N TYR A 367 14.71 6.38 18.75
CA TYR A 367 15.75 5.70 17.98
C TYR A 367 16.72 4.95 18.89
N VAL A 368 16.85 3.65 18.66
CA VAL A 368 17.88 2.78 19.23
C VAL A 368 18.82 2.38 18.10
N PHE A 369 20.10 2.70 18.25
CA PHE A 369 21.10 2.42 17.23
C PHE A 369 21.83 1.13 17.60
N GLN A 370 21.81 0.16 16.69
CA GLN A 370 22.59 -1.06 16.86
C GLN A 370 23.35 -1.34 15.58
N GLU A 371 24.64 -1.00 15.59
CA GLU A 371 25.53 -1.39 14.51
C GLU A 371 25.66 -2.92 14.50
N THR A 372 25.28 -3.54 13.38
CA THR A 372 25.43 -4.99 13.18
C THR A 372 26.17 -5.23 11.90
N ASN A 373 27.50 -5.25 11.99
CA ASN A 373 28.36 -5.48 10.84
C ASN A 373 28.44 -6.98 10.53
N PHE A 374 27.87 -7.42 9.40
CA PHE A 374 28.12 -8.75 8.88
C PHE A 374 28.30 -8.73 7.36
N THR A 375 29.01 -9.73 6.85
CA THR A 375 29.28 -9.90 5.42
C THR A 375 28.54 -11.10 4.87
N LEU A 376 27.66 -10.85 3.89
CA LEU A 376 27.07 -11.88 3.05
C LEU A 376 27.95 -12.10 1.83
N ASN A 377 28.32 -13.36 1.58
CA ASN A 377 29.04 -13.76 0.39
C ASN A 377 28.03 -14.27 -0.66
N PRO A 378 28.11 -13.81 -1.92
CA PRO A 378 27.21 -14.28 -2.98
C PRO A 378 27.40 -15.78 -3.23
N ALA A 379 26.31 -16.44 -3.62
CA ALA A 379 26.13 -17.90 -3.61
C ALA A 379 27.27 -18.71 -4.30
N ASN A 380 27.94 -18.14 -5.31
CA ASN A 380 28.88 -18.86 -6.17
C ASN A 380 30.38 -18.60 -5.87
N GLY A 381 30.71 -18.02 -4.71
CA GLY A 381 32.10 -17.83 -4.29
C GLY A 381 32.68 -19.07 -3.59
N ASN A 382 33.87 -19.52 -4.00
CA ASN A 382 34.58 -20.67 -3.42
C ASN A 382 35.18 -20.43 -2.02
N SER A 383 34.78 -19.41 -1.27
CA SER A 383 35.56 -19.00 -0.10
C SER A 383 34.73 -18.51 1.08
N GLN A 384 34.82 -19.32 2.14
CA GLN A 384 34.89 -18.97 3.56
C GLN A 384 33.66 -18.38 4.26
N GLN A 385 33.48 -18.88 5.49
CA GLN A 385 32.44 -18.54 6.45
C GLN A 385 32.35 -17.03 6.69
N SER A 386 31.14 -16.51 6.78
CA SER A 386 30.85 -15.18 7.34
C SER A 386 31.28 -15.13 8.81
N TYR A 387 32.16 -14.21 9.19
CA TYR A 387 32.59 -13.92 10.58
C TYR A 387 32.22 -12.47 10.96
N PRO A 388 32.03 -12.12 12.26
CA PRO A 388 31.12 -12.73 13.23
C PRO A 388 30.12 -11.70 13.78
N VAL A 389 28.79 -11.90 13.62
CA VAL A 389 27.72 -11.56 14.59
C VAL A 389 26.49 -12.41 14.24
N PRO A 390 25.53 -12.66 15.17
CA PRO A 390 24.92 -13.95 15.48
C PRO A 390 23.80 -14.33 14.49
N CYS A 391 24.10 -14.33 13.20
CA CYS A 391 23.19 -14.83 12.20
C CYS A 391 23.26 -16.35 12.22
N THR A 392 22.14 -16.99 12.54
CA THR A 392 22.05 -18.42 12.38
C THR A 392 21.88 -18.67 10.89
N THR A 393 22.76 -19.48 10.28
CA THR A 393 22.48 -19.98 8.93
C THR A 393 21.46 -21.10 9.09
N THR A 394 20.40 -21.13 8.29
CA THR A 394 19.34 -22.16 8.37
C THR A 394 19.81 -23.55 7.92
N TYR A 395 21.12 -23.83 7.86
CA TYR A 395 21.65 -25.01 7.17
C TYR A 395 22.35 -26.00 8.12
N PRO A 396 21.71 -27.15 8.43
CA PRO A 396 22.42 -28.31 8.93
C PRO A 396 23.14 -29.02 7.76
N GLY A 397 24.47 -28.90 7.70
CA GLY A 397 25.42 -29.94 7.25
C GLY A 397 25.41 -30.50 5.81
N ASN A 398 24.26 -30.74 5.15
CA ASN A 398 24.19 -31.74 4.07
C ASN A 398 23.69 -31.22 2.71
N GLY A 399 23.76 -29.92 2.43
CA GLY A 399 23.60 -29.43 1.04
C GLY A 399 24.80 -29.86 0.19
N ASN A 400 24.57 -30.40 -1.02
CA ASN A 400 25.63 -30.75 -1.97
C ASN A 400 26.53 -29.52 -2.26
N PRO A 401 27.84 -29.55 -2.00
CA PRO A 401 28.76 -28.44 -2.29
C PRO A 401 28.76 -27.99 -3.75
N ASN A 402 28.33 -28.84 -4.68
CA ASN A 402 28.31 -28.55 -6.11
C ASN A 402 27.11 -27.70 -6.57
N SER A 403 26.16 -27.36 -5.68
CA SER A 403 25.00 -26.53 -6.03
C SER A 403 25.13 -25.03 -5.67
N GLY A 404 26.27 -24.59 -5.13
CA GLY A 404 26.61 -23.15 -5.00
C GLY A 404 25.62 -22.27 -4.23
N GLN A 405 24.97 -22.76 -3.16
CA GLN A 405 23.88 -22.02 -2.48
C GLN A 405 24.03 -21.86 -0.95
N LYS A 406 25.18 -22.20 -0.36
CA LYS A 406 25.29 -22.32 1.11
C LYS A 406 25.34 -20.99 1.90
N SER A 407 25.52 -19.84 1.25
CA SER A 407 25.85 -18.57 1.95
C SER A 407 25.06 -17.33 1.52
N SER A 408 24.03 -17.46 0.68
CA SER A 408 23.29 -16.33 0.09
C SER A 408 22.10 -15.82 0.90
N VAL A 409 21.78 -16.45 2.04
CA VAL A 409 20.66 -16.05 2.90
C VAL A 409 21.09 -16.10 4.37
N CYS A 410 20.78 -15.03 5.10
CA CYS A 410 21.01 -14.89 6.53
C CYS A 410 19.73 -14.42 7.21
N TYR A 411 19.43 -14.92 8.41
CA TYR A 411 18.28 -14.43 9.18
C TYR A 411 18.67 -13.90 10.56
N TRP A 412 17.93 -12.88 10.96
CA TRP A 412 17.97 -12.29 12.29
C TRP A 412 16.62 -12.47 12.96
N ASN A 413 16.60 -13.16 14.09
CA ASN A 413 15.44 -13.15 14.99
C ASN A 413 15.32 -11.76 15.60
N VAL A 414 14.26 -11.04 15.21
CA VAL A 414 13.94 -9.77 15.82
C VAL A 414 12.88 -9.97 16.90
N PRO A 415 12.89 -9.16 17.97
CA PRO A 415 11.80 -9.12 18.94
C PRO A 415 10.44 -9.00 18.23
N SER A 416 9.39 -9.59 18.79
CA SER A 416 8.02 -9.44 18.30
C SER A 416 7.46 -8.02 18.46
N SER A 417 8.18 -7.15 19.17
CA SER A 417 7.82 -5.75 19.30
C SER A 417 7.85 -5.03 17.95
N PRO A 418 6.85 -4.18 17.65
CA PRO A 418 6.89 -3.31 16.50
C PRO A 418 8.22 -2.55 16.41
N MET A 419 8.84 -2.56 15.24
CA MET A 419 10.06 -1.82 14.94
C MET A 419 10.02 -1.27 13.52
N PHE A 420 10.63 -0.12 13.34
CA PHE A 420 10.91 0.41 12.03
C PHE A 420 12.41 0.29 11.80
N LEU A 421 12.79 -0.59 10.86
CA LEU A 421 14.18 -0.93 10.60
C LEU A 421 14.64 -0.28 9.29
N ILE A 422 15.61 0.61 9.39
CA ILE A 422 16.32 1.16 8.25
C ILE A 422 17.63 0.40 8.12
N VAL A 423 17.80 -0.28 6.99
CA VAL A 423 19.00 -1.05 6.71
C VAL A 423 19.75 -0.39 5.57
N THR A 424 20.97 0.07 5.86
CA THR A 424 21.85 0.56 4.81
C THR A 424 22.90 -0.48 4.47
N VAL A 425 23.02 -0.75 3.18
CA VAL A 425 23.86 -1.80 2.63
C VAL A 425 24.94 -1.15 1.78
N TYR A 426 26.19 -1.55 2.00
CA TYR A 426 27.34 -1.05 1.26
C TYR A 426 28.18 -2.17 0.69
N ARG A 427 28.82 -1.89 -0.43
CA ARG A 427 29.74 -2.80 -1.09
C ARG A 427 31.16 -2.61 -0.56
N ASN A 428 31.81 -3.70 -0.16
CA ASN A 428 33.19 -3.70 0.37
C ASN A 428 34.29 -3.68 -0.72
N SER A 429 33.94 -3.93 -2.00
CA SER A 429 34.90 -4.01 -3.11
C SER A 429 34.58 -3.06 -4.26
N GLN A 430 35.60 -2.61 -4.98
CA GLN A 430 35.44 -1.91 -6.28
C GLN A 430 35.12 -2.87 -7.42
N GLY A 431 34.19 -3.82 -7.25
CA GLY A 431 33.84 -4.62 -8.43
C GLY A 431 33.14 -3.75 -9.51
N GLN A 432 32.78 -4.36 -10.63
CA GLN A 432 32.57 -3.63 -11.89
C GLN A 432 31.66 -2.40 -11.79
N ALA A 433 32.16 -1.28 -12.31
CA ALA A 433 31.49 0.01 -12.33
C ALA A 433 30.27 -0.03 -13.28
N GLY A 434 29.19 0.65 -12.89
CA GLY A 434 28.13 1.09 -13.81
C GLY A 434 26.76 0.42 -13.71
N SER A 435 26.57 -0.68 -12.96
CA SER A 435 25.26 -1.34 -12.87
C SER A 435 24.80 -1.84 -11.50
N VAL A 436 25.67 -1.84 -10.48
CA VAL A 436 25.33 -2.18 -9.09
C VAL A 436 25.57 -0.94 -8.23
N PRO A 437 24.61 -0.51 -7.38
CA PRO A 437 24.78 0.71 -6.60
C PRO A 437 25.87 0.54 -5.53
N LYS A 438 26.51 1.65 -5.14
CA LYS A 438 27.52 1.65 -4.07
C LYS A 438 26.90 1.48 -2.68
N SER A 439 25.65 1.91 -2.55
CA SER A 439 24.84 1.89 -1.34
C SER A 439 23.39 1.61 -1.69
N GLN A 440 22.68 0.97 -0.78
CA GLN A 440 21.23 0.78 -0.84
C GLN A 440 20.65 1.06 0.54
N ILE A 441 19.45 1.60 0.60
CA ILE A 441 18.65 1.68 1.82
C ILE A 441 17.42 0.79 1.67
N LEU A 442 17.13 0.02 2.70
CA LEU A 442 15.99 -0.86 2.81
C LEU A 442 15.19 -0.40 4.01
N VAL A 443 13.90 -0.19 3.81
CA VAL A 443 13.00 0.31 4.84
C VAL A 443 12.00 -0.78 5.16
N ILE A 444 12.05 -1.30 6.38
CA ILE A 444 11.27 -2.46 6.82
C ILE A 444 10.33 -1.99 7.95
N PRO A 445 9.11 -1.55 7.62
CA PRO A 445 8.08 -1.23 8.60
C PRO A 445 7.52 -2.54 9.18
N TYR A 446 8.03 -2.94 10.35
CA TYR A 446 7.59 -4.12 11.07
C TYR A 446 6.64 -3.72 12.20
N GLY A 447 5.35 -3.67 11.94
CA GLY A 447 4.34 -3.26 12.93
C GLY A 447 4.36 -1.78 13.32
N ILE A 448 5.29 -0.97 12.78
CA ILE A 448 5.32 0.49 12.86
C ILE A 448 5.25 1.05 11.44
N SER A 449 4.51 2.13 11.25
CA SER A 449 4.32 2.82 9.96
C SER A 449 3.90 1.90 8.81
N PRO A 450 2.91 1.01 8.99
CA PRO A 450 2.48 0.09 7.95
C PRO A 450 1.90 0.81 6.71
N GLN A 451 1.47 2.06 6.85
CA GLN A 451 1.08 2.94 5.76
C GLN A 451 2.21 3.16 4.74
N PHE A 452 3.48 2.89 5.08
CA PHE A 452 4.60 2.97 4.15
C PHE A 452 4.38 2.16 2.87
N TYR A 453 3.81 0.94 2.98
CA TYR A 453 3.51 0.11 1.81
C TYR A 453 2.28 0.59 1.02
N LEU A 454 1.50 1.49 1.61
CA LEU A 454 0.18 1.91 1.16
C LEU A 454 0.11 3.41 0.86
N SER A 455 1.24 4.13 0.94
CA SER A 455 1.26 5.58 0.76
C SER A 455 0.97 5.94 -0.69
N ASN A 456 0.26 7.05 -0.90
CA ASN A 456 0.01 7.67 -2.21
C ASN A 456 -0.56 6.71 -3.28
N ARG A 457 -1.37 5.72 -2.91
CA ARG A 457 -1.96 4.77 -3.87
C ARG A 457 -3.43 4.47 -3.60
N ILE A 458 -4.14 4.10 -4.67
CA ILE A 458 -5.50 3.55 -4.58
C ILE A 458 -5.40 2.04 -4.42
N ILE A 459 -6.23 1.49 -3.55
CA ILE A 459 -6.40 0.05 -3.34
C ILE A 459 -7.82 -0.30 -3.76
N VAL A 460 -7.95 -1.28 -4.65
CA VAL A 460 -9.26 -1.70 -5.17
C VAL A 460 -9.51 -3.17 -4.87
N PHE A 461 -10.67 -3.46 -4.29
CA PHE A 461 -11.14 -4.83 -4.10
C PHE A 461 -12.56 -4.99 -4.66
N GLY A 462 -12.76 -6.02 -5.48
CA GLY A 462 -14.05 -6.33 -6.09
C GLY A 462 -14.23 -5.82 -7.51
N LYS A 463 -15.48 -5.79 -7.99
CA LYS A 463 -15.83 -5.63 -9.40
C LYS A 463 -16.79 -4.48 -9.61
N SER A 464 -16.62 -3.78 -10.73
CA SER A 464 -17.62 -2.83 -11.25
C SER A 464 -18.51 -3.49 -12.28
N ILE A 465 -19.82 -3.25 -12.21
CA ILE A 465 -20.75 -3.61 -13.29
C ILE A 465 -21.05 -2.36 -14.12
N LYS A 466 -20.80 -2.43 -15.42
CA LYS A 466 -21.12 -1.35 -16.35
C LYS A 466 -22.64 -1.19 -16.45
N ASN A 467 -23.14 0.03 -16.38
CA ASN A 467 -24.56 0.39 -16.52
C ASN A 467 -25.50 -0.21 -15.45
N ALA A 468 -24.98 -0.75 -14.35
CA ALA A 468 -25.82 -1.21 -13.24
C ALA A 468 -26.21 -0.04 -12.31
N PRO A 469 -27.41 -0.06 -11.71
CA PRO A 469 -27.72 0.78 -10.55
C PRO A 469 -26.65 0.62 -9.47
N VAL A 470 -26.17 1.74 -8.92
CA VAL A 470 -25.07 1.76 -7.96
C VAL A 470 -25.44 2.55 -6.70
N GLY A 471 -25.33 1.90 -5.55
CA GLY A 471 -25.28 2.56 -4.24
C GLY A 471 -23.85 2.92 -3.89
N THR A 472 -23.63 4.08 -3.28
CA THR A 472 -22.28 4.51 -2.86
C THR A 472 -22.29 4.93 -1.40
N ALA A 473 -21.28 4.50 -0.66
CA ALA A 473 -21.01 4.96 0.69
C ALA A 473 -19.52 5.29 0.84
N THR A 474 -19.20 6.33 1.60
CA THR A 474 -17.82 6.74 1.86
C THR A 474 -17.66 7.02 3.35
N SER A 475 -16.54 6.59 3.92
CA SER A 475 -16.17 6.88 5.31
C SER A 475 -14.69 7.21 5.43
N LEU A 476 -14.36 8.06 6.41
CA LEU A 476 -12.98 8.33 6.80
C LEU A 476 -12.50 7.19 7.70
N VAL A 477 -11.34 6.62 7.36
CA VAL A 477 -10.70 5.54 8.11
C VAL A 477 -9.21 5.83 8.28
N TYR A 478 -8.57 5.13 9.20
CA TYR A 478 -7.14 5.28 9.48
C TYR A 478 -6.40 3.98 9.25
N ILE A 479 -5.20 4.07 8.69
CA ILE A 479 -4.24 2.97 8.63
C ILE A 479 -2.97 3.48 9.30
N GLY A 480 -2.69 2.98 10.50
CA GLY A 480 -1.75 3.66 11.39
C GLY A 480 -2.29 5.06 11.75
N ASP A 481 -1.50 6.09 11.51
CA ASP A 481 -1.79 7.51 11.68
C ASP A 481 -2.15 8.24 10.38
N SER A 482 -2.13 7.54 9.23
CA SER A 482 -2.59 8.09 7.95
C SER A 482 -4.10 7.99 7.77
N ALA A 483 -4.70 9.06 7.28
CA ALA A 483 -6.12 9.16 6.96
C ALA A 483 -6.41 8.73 5.51
N TYR A 484 -7.42 7.89 5.33
CA TYR A 484 -7.89 7.37 4.05
C TYR A 484 -9.40 7.52 3.92
N TYR A 485 -9.88 7.62 2.69
CA TYR A 485 -11.28 7.38 2.37
C TYR A 485 -11.48 5.92 1.97
N ALA A 486 -12.40 5.23 2.64
CA ALA A 486 -12.93 3.96 2.19
C ALA A 486 -14.29 4.22 1.53
N THR A 487 -14.37 3.96 0.21
CA THR A 487 -15.58 4.12 -0.59
C THR A 487 -16.06 2.76 -1.10
N LEU A 488 -17.28 2.37 -0.72
CA LEU A 488 -17.94 1.17 -1.22
C LEU A 488 -18.93 1.55 -2.31
N TYR A 489 -18.76 0.96 -3.48
CA TYR A 489 -19.75 0.95 -4.55
C TYR A 489 -20.46 -0.40 -4.54
N LEU A 490 -21.78 -0.39 -4.39
CA LEU A 490 -22.64 -1.57 -4.42
C LEU A 490 -23.44 -1.57 -5.71
N TYR A 491 -23.20 -2.54 -6.58
CA TYR A 491 -23.86 -2.69 -7.87
C TYR A 491 -24.98 -3.72 -7.77
N TYR A 492 -26.15 -3.40 -8.29
CA TYR A 492 -27.23 -4.36 -8.45
C TYR A 492 -27.25 -4.92 -9.87
N GLY A 493 -26.97 -6.22 -9.99
CA GLY A 493 -26.97 -6.98 -11.26
C GLY A 493 -28.25 -7.78 -11.51
N GLY A 494 -29.22 -7.76 -10.59
CA GLY A 494 -30.51 -8.40 -10.81
C GLY A 494 -31.31 -7.72 -11.93
N ASN A 495 -32.17 -8.48 -12.62
CA ASN A 495 -33.06 -7.94 -13.66
C ASN A 495 -34.09 -6.97 -13.04
N VAL A 496 -33.79 -5.67 -12.96
CA VAL A 496 -34.84 -4.63 -12.77
C VAL A 496 -35.36 -4.10 -14.11
N PHE A 497 -34.69 -4.44 -15.22
CA PHE A 497 -35.05 -3.99 -16.56
C PHE A 497 -34.87 -5.11 -17.59
N GLY A 498 -35.43 -6.29 -17.30
CA GLY A 498 -35.89 -7.12 -18.42
C GLY A 498 -37.01 -6.32 -19.11
N PRO A 499 -36.94 -6.01 -20.41
CA PRO A 499 -38.11 -5.52 -21.11
C PRO A 499 -39.19 -6.59 -20.91
N ILE A 500 -40.25 -6.23 -20.20
CA ILE A 500 -41.43 -7.08 -20.15
C ILE A 500 -42.10 -6.86 -21.51
N GLY A 501 -41.86 -7.80 -22.45
CA GLY A 501 -42.54 -7.86 -23.76
C GLY A 501 -41.85 -7.10 -24.87
#